data_AF-V9XR99-F1
#
_entry.id   AF-V9XR99-F1
#
_cell.length_a   1.000
_cell.length_b   1.000
_cell.length_c   1.000
_cell.angle_alpha   90.00
_cell.angle_beta   90.00
_cell.angle_gamma   90.00
#
_symmetry.space_group_name_H-M   'P 1'
#
loop_
_entity.id
_entity.type
_entity.pdbx_description
1 polymer ?
#
loop_
_entity_poly.entity_id
_entity_poly.type
_entity_poly.pdbx_seq_one_letter_code
_entity_poly.pdbx_strand_id
1 'polypeptide(L)'
;MTPPDHTKAMTAATRVDVQVVQLAPPVLVRRAIAHYNARLAPGKRPAETTSSEAFLKRLCVNWLRHIGSNYDAHRNGVRSSGGQQLSDIAGTVIKKRVLVEIARAYPWLVEEARRQYLDLDRPSRR
;
A
#
# COMPACT_ATOMS: atom_id res chain seq x y z
N MET A 1 -17.61 -25.52 -12.97
CA MET A 1 -16.88 -24.42 -12.31
C MET A 1 -17.88 -23.63 -11.47
N THR A 2 -17.81 -23.74 -10.16
CA THR A 2 -18.64 -22.97 -9.22
C THR A 2 -18.23 -21.49 -9.27
N PRO A 3 -19.17 -20.53 -9.26
CA PRO A 3 -18.82 -19.12 -9.15
C PRO A 3 -17.94 -18.89 -7.91
N PRO A 4 -16.88 -18.07 -8.00
CA PRO A 4 -16.09 -17.80 -6.82
C PRO A 4 -16.96 -17.08 -5.79
N ASP A 5 -16.97 -17.61 -4.58
CA ASP A 5 -17.89 -17.22 -3.52
C ASP A 5 -17.44 -15.86 -2.94
N HIS A 6 -18.01 -14.78 -3.48
CA HIS A 6 -17.67 -13.38 -3.16
C HIS A 6 -17.62 -13.12 -1.64
N THR A 7 -18.52 -13.74 -0.88
CA THR A 7 -18.63 -13.63 0.57
C THR A 7 -17.42 -14.20 1.29
N LYS A 8 -16.85 -15.31 0.81
CA LYS A 8 -15.66 -15.94 1.42
C LYS A 8 -14.40 -15.12 1.21
N ALA A 9 -14.19 -14.59 0.00
CA ALA A 9 -13.02 -13.75 -0.29
C ALA A 9 -13.04 -12.44 0.51
N MET A 10 -14.22 -11.84 0.67
CA MET A 10 -14.40 -10.63 1.49
C MET A 10 -14.18 -10.91 2.98
N THR A 11 -14.70 -12.03 3.48
CA THR A 11 -14.48 -12.47 4.86
C THR A 11 -13.00 -12.78 5.13
N ALA A 12 -12.30 -13.36 4.16
CA ALA A 12 -10.86 -13.58 4.25
C ALA A 12 -10.10 -12.24 4.31
N ALA A 13 -10.43 -11.29 3.42
CA ALA A 13 -9.77 -9.99 3.36
C ALA A 13 -9.94 -9.14 4.64
N THR A 14 -11.07 -9.26 5.34
CA THR A 14 -11.30 -8.58 6.62
C THR A 14 -10.60 -9.26 7.80
N ARG A 15 -10.32 -10.55 7.70
CA ARG A 15 -9.67 -11.34 8.77
C ARG A 15 -8.15 -11.43 8.66
N VAL A 16 -7.58 -11.05 7.51
CA VAL A 16 -6.13 -10.96 7.35
C VAL A 16 -5.53 -10.09 8.45
N ASP A 17 -4.50 -10.57 9.14
CA ASP A 17 -3.73 -9.72 10.03
C ASP A 17 -2.87 -8.77 9.19
N VAL A 18 -3.00 -7.46 9.42
CA VAL A 18 -2.28 -6.44 8.66
C VAL A 18 -1.17 -5.90 9.54
N GLN A 19 0.06 -6.05 9.08
CA GLN A 19 1.24 -5.65 9.83
C GLN A 19 2.05 -4.66 9.02
N VAL A 20 2.54 -3.61 9.68
CA VAL A 20 3.45 -2.62 9.12
C VAL A 20 4.73 -2.65 9.93
N VAL A 21 5.87 -2.80 9.26
CA VAL A 21 7.19 -2.79 9.92
C VAL A 21 7.41 -1.46 10.60
N GLN A 22 8.00 -1.49 11.80
CA GLN A 22 8.40 -0.28 12.52
C GLN A 22 9.89 0.00 12.30
N LEU A 23 10.18 1.18 11.77
CA LEU A 23 11.52 1.64 11.46
C LEU A 23 11.69 3.07 11.99
N ALA A 24 12.91 3.41 12.42
CA ALA A 24 13.23 4.80 12.70
C ALA A 24 13.00 5.68 11.45
N PRO A 25 12.46 6.92 11.57
CA PRO A 25 12.13 7.74 10.42
C PRO A 25 13.26 7.94 9.39
N PRO A 26 14.53 8.18 9.79
CA PRO A 26 15.62 8.32 8.82
C PRO A 26 15.93 7.03 8.04
N VAL A 27 15.64 5.86 8.62
CA VAL A 27 15.81 4.56 7.96
C VAL A 27 14.70 4.36 6.94
N LEU A 28 13.46 4.67 7.31
CA LEU A 28 12.31 4.58 6.41
C LEU A 28 12.49 5.48 5.18
N VAL A 29 12.86 6.75 5.37
CA VAL A 29 13.08 7.71 4.28
C VAL A 29 14.14 7.20 3.30
N ARG A 30 15.28 6.72 3.81
CA ARG A 30 16.36 6.16 2.96
C ARG A 30 15.90 4.93 2.17
N ARG A 31 15.17 4.00 2.79
CA ARG A 31 14.65 2.80 2.12
C ARG A 31 13.61 3.15 1.06
N ALA A 32 12.74 4.11 1.34
CA ALA A 32 11.73 4.59 0.41
C ALA A 32 12.35 5.26 -0.84
N ILE A 33 13.35 6.12 -0.63
CA ILE A 33 14.12 6.74 -1.72
C ILE A 33 14.81 5.67 -2.57
N ALA A 34 15.55 4.75 -1.94
CA ALA A 34 16.27 3.70 -2.65
C ALA A 34 15.33 2.82 -3.49
N HIS A 35 14.17 2.45 -2.92
CA HIS A 35 13.17 1.65 -3.61
C HIS A 35 12.55 2.37 -4.81
N TYR A 36 12.29 3.67 -4.69
CA TYR A 36 11.80 4.51 -5.78
C TYR A 36 12.84 4.63 -6.89
N ASN A 37 14.08 4.98 -6.54
CA ASN A 37 15.18 5.17 -7.49
C ASN A 37 15.51 3.88 -8.25
N ALA A 38 15.42 2.72 -7.60
CA ALA A 38 15.62 1.42 -8.24
C ALA A 38 14.58 1.08 -9.33
N ARG A 39 13.43 1.77 -9.34
CA ARG A 39 12.33 1.59 -10.32
C ARG A 39 12.15 2.81 -11.22
N LEU A 40 13.09 3.74 -11.16
CA LEU A 40 13.00 5.00 -11.87
C LEU A 40 13.12 4.76 -13.37
N ALA A 41 12.13 5.22 -14.13
CA ALA A 41 12.21 5.17 -15.59
C ALA A 41 13.37 6.06 -16.10
N PRO A 42 14.04 5.66 -17.20
CA PRO A 42 15.08 6.48 -17.81
C PRO A 42 14.62 7.92 -18.07
N GLY A 43 15.49 8.90 -17.79
CA GLY A 43 15.20 10.32 -17.99
C GLY A 43 14.31 10.98 -16.91
N LYS A 44 13.92 10.26 -15.86
CA LYS A 44 13.27 10.86 -14.68
C LYS A 44 14.29 11.27 -13.63
N ARG A 45 13.96 12.30 -12.84
CA ARG A 45 14.82 12.80 -11.74
C ARG A 45 14.75 11.84 -10.55
N PRO A 46 15.89 11.41 -9.99
CA PRO A 46 15.91 10.59 -8.78
C PRO A 46 15.41 11.37 -7.57
N ALA A 47 14.87 10.65 -6.59
CA ALA A 47 14.57 11.18 -5.28
C ALA A 47 15.84 11.27 -4.44
N GLU A 48 15.90 12.28 -3.59
CA GLU A 48 17.00 12.59 -2.68
C GLU A 48 16.42 13.03 -1.34
N THR A 49 17.24 13.07 -0.27
CA THR A 49 16.79 13.54 1.05
C THR A 49 16.37 15.00 1.07
N THR A 50 16.82 15.78 0.10
CA THR A 50 16.46 17.21 -0.13
C THR A 50 15.19 17.38 -0.96
N SER A 51 14.59 16.28 -1.44
CA SER A 51 13.32 16.33 -2.14
C SER A 51 12.21 16.90 -1.25
N SER A 52 11.14 17.42 -1.88
CA SER A 52 10.05 18.03 -1.12
C SER A 52 9.44 17.05 -0.10
N GLU A 53 9.06 17.57 1.05
CA GLU A 53 8.52 16.77 2.15
C GLU A 53 7.30 15.95 1.72
N ALA A 54 6.36 16.57 0.99
CA ALA A 54 5.18 15.90 0.46
C ALA A 54 5.56 14.72 -0.46
N PHE A 55 6.60 14.86 -1.28
CA PHE A 55 7.07 13.78 -2.14
C PHE A 55 7.68 12.66 -1.30
N LEU A 56 8.52 12.97 -0.32
CA LEU A 56 9.13 11.98 0.58
C LEU A 56 8.08 11.22 1.41
N LYS A 57 7.06 11.91 1.93
CA LYS A 57 5.93 11.27 2.63
C LYS A 57 5.21 10.27 1.72
N ARG A 58 4.95 10.64 0.46
CA ARG A 58 4.35 9.74 -0.54
C ARG A 58 5.23 8.51 -0.80
N LEU A 59 6.55 8.69 -0.92
CA LEU A 59 7.47 7.57 -1.10
C LEU A 59 7.45 6.63 0.11
N CYS A 60 7.43 7.17 1.33
CA CYS A 60 7.39 6.39 2.56
C CYS A 60 6.11 5.55 2.66
N VAL A 61 4.94 6.16 2.43
CA VAL A 61 3.66 5.43 2.45
C VAL A 61 3.61 4.36 1.36
N ASN A 62 4.12 4.66 0.16
CA ASN A 62 4.19 3.67 -0.92
C ASN A 62 5.13 2.50 -0.57
N TRP A 63 6.30 2.80 0.00
CA TRP A 63 7.26 1.78 0.42
C TRP A 63 6.69 0.90 1.54
N LEU A 64 6.08 1.50 2.56
CA LEU A 64 5.44 0.75 3.65
C LEU A 64 4.32 -0.13 3.12
N ARG A 65 3.49 0.35 2.18
CA ARG A 65 2.44 -0.47 1.58
C ARG A 65 3.01 -1.66 0.81
N HIS A 66 3.99 -1.45 -0.08
CA HIS A 66 4.43 -2.53 -0.97
C HIS A 66 5.47 -3.47 -0.35
N ILE A 67 6.33 -2.94 0.52
CA ILE A 67 7.50 -3.66 1.03
C ILE A 67 7.46 -3.78 2.54
N GLY A 68 7.08 -2.69 3.22
CA GLY A 68 7.01 -2.65 4.67
C GLY A 68 5.74 -3.24 5.28
N SER A 69 4.92 -3.96 4.51
CA SER A 69 3.72 -4.61 5.00
C SER A 69 3.48 -5.92 4.27
N ASN A 70 2.60 -6.74 4.82
CA ASN A 70 2.18 -8.00 4.20
C ASN A 70 1.10 -7.82 3.10
N TYR A 71 0.82 -6.57 2.68
CA TYR A 71 -0.19 -6.23 1.67
C TYR A 71 -0.09 -7.04 0.38
N ASP A 72 1.09 -7.03 -0.28
CA ASP A 72 1.25 -7.64 -1.59
C ASP A 72 1.16 -9.17 -1.51
N ALA A 73 1.61 -9.77 -0.39
CA ALA A 73 1.44 -11.21 -0.13
C ALA A 73 -0.04 -11.60 -0.02
N HIS A 74 -0.82 -10.86 0.77
CA HIS A 74 -2.25 -11.12 0.94
C HIS A 74 -3.04 -10.84 -0.33
N ARG A 75 -2.72 -9.78 -1.08
CA ARG A 75 -3.34 -9.50 -2.37
C ARG A 75 -3.11 -10.63 -3.36
N ASN A 76 -1.88 -11.14 -3.45
CA ASN A 76 -1.54 -12.25 -4.35
C ASN A 76 -2.26 -13.55 -3.96
N GLY A 77 -2.37 -13.85 -2.66
CA GLY A 77 -3.09 -15.03 -2.16
C GLY A 77 -4.60 -15.00 -2.42
N VAL A 78 -5.22 -13.82 -2.41
CA VAL A 78 -6.64 -13.69 -2.81
C VAL A 78 -6.80 -13.88 -4.32
N ARG A 79 -5.86 -13.37 -5.13
CA ARG A 79 -5.89 -13.52 -6.60
C ARG A 79 -5.90 -14.99 -7.03
N SER A 80 -5.07 -15.82 -6.40
CA SER A 80 -5.01 -17.25 -6.71
C SER A 80 -6.29 -18.02 -6.33
N SER A 81 -7.15 -17.44 -5.48
CA SER A 81 -8.29 -18.13 -4.88
C SER A 81 -9.66 -17.71 -5.45
N GLY A 82 -9.75 -16.55 -6.11
CA GLY A 82 -11.05 -15.97 -6.52
C GLY A 82 -11.08 -15.24 -7.87
N GLY A 83 -9.97 -15.19 -8.61
CA GLY A 83 -9.90 -14.46 -9.88
C GLY A 83 -9.74 -12.94 -9.73
N GLN A 84 -9.59 -12.24 -10.85
CA GLN A 84 -9.11 -10.85 -10.89
C GLN A 84 -10.04 -9.84 -10.20
N GLN A 85 -11.34 -9.89 -10.49
CA GLN A 85 -12.32 -8.94 -9.92
C GLN A 85 -12.40 -9.03 -8.39
N LEU A 86 -12.36 -10.24 -7.84
CA LEU A 86 -12.34 -10.48 -6.40
C LEU A 86 -11.02 -10.05 -5.76
N SER A 87 -9.90 -10.25 -6.46
CA SER A 87 -8.60 -9.75 -6.05
C SER A 87 -8.55 -8.23 -5.93
N ASP A 88 -9.28 -7.50 -6.78
CA ASP A 88 -9.28 -6.03 -6.78
C ASP A 88 -10.13 -5.48 -5.64
N ILE A 89 -11.30 -6.08 -5.38
CA ILE A 89 -12.15 -5.69 -4.24
C ILE A 89 -11.44 -6.02 -2.91
N ALA A 90 -10.97 -7.25 -2.73
CA ALA A 90 -10.24 -7.65 -1.54
C ALA A 90 -8.93 -6.87 -1.37
N GLY A 91 -8.21 -6.62 -2.48
CA GLY A 91 -7.01 -5.79 -2.50
C GLY A 91 -7.28 -4.35 -2.06
N THR A 92 -8.46 -3.80 -2.36
CA THR A 92 -8.86 -2.47 -1.87
C THR A 92 -9.10 -2.48 -0.37
N VAL A 93 -9.79 -3.49 0.17
CA VAL A 93 -10.03 -3.64 1.61
C VAL A 93 -8.71 -3.76 2.38
N ILE A 94 -7.81 -4.65 1.95
CA ILE A 94 -6.52 -4.84 2.61
C ILE A 94 -5.69 -3.55 2.50
N LYS A 95 -5.70 -2.87 1.35
CA LYS A 95 -4.98 -1.60 1.16
C LYS A 95 -5.47 -0.52 2.13
N LYS A 96 -6.78 -0.38 2.30
CA LYS A 96 -7.37 0.56 3.26
C LYS A 96 -6.91 0.26 4.69
N ARG A 97 -6.91 -1.01 5.09
CA ARG A 97 -6.46 -1.44 6.42
C ARG A 97 -4.97 -1.16 6.64
N VAL A 98 -4.13 -1.41 5.64
CA VAL A 98 -2.69 -1.08 5.67
C VAL A 98 -2.47 0.41 5.82
N LEU A 99 -3.22 1.26 5.11
CA LEU A 99 -3.11 2.71 5.22
C LEU A 99 -3.50 3.22 6.62
N VAL A 100 -4.53 2.63 7.24
CA VAL A 100 -4.90 2.93 8.63
C VAL A 100 -3.76 2.52 9.58
N GLU A 101 -3.15 1.36 9.38
CA GLU A 101 -2.06 0.91 10.24
C GLU A 101 -0.78 1.76 10.07
N ILE A 102 -0.46 2.19 8.84
CA ILE A 102 0.62 3.14 8.58
C ILE A 102 0.38 4.45 9.34
N ALA A 103 -0.85 4.98 9.31
CA ALA A 103 -1.19 6.22 10.01
C ALA A 103 -1.05 6.10 11.54
N ARG A 104 -1.31 4.91 12.10
CA ARG A 104 -1.11 4.61 13.52
C ARG A 104 0.36 4.50 13.89
N ALA A 105 1.14 3.71 13.14
CA ALA A 105 2.56 3.47 13.41
C ALA A 105 3.44 4.69 13.14
N TYR A 106 3.03 5.57 12.21
CA TYR A 106 3.79 6.75 11.79
C TYR A 106 2.90 8.00 11.77
N PRO A 107 2.72 8.70 12.91
CA PRO A 107 1.85 9.87 12.99
C PRO A 107 2.18 10.99 11.99
N TRP A 108 3.45 11.18 11.65
CA TRP A 108 3.92 12.17 10.66
C TRP A 108 3.55 11.83 9.20
N LEU A 109 3.01 10.63 8.94
CA LEU A 109 2.51 10.18 7.64
C LEU A 109 0.98 10.16 7.54
N VAL A 110 0.25 10.51 8.60
CA VAL A 110 -1.21 10.42 8.68
C VAL A 110 -1.91 11.10 7.50
N GLU A 111 -1.48 12.31 7.14
CA GLU A 111 -2.11 13.08 6.07
C GLU A 111 -2.00 12.39 4.72
N GLU A 112 -0.80 11.88 4.38
CA GLU A 112 -0.56 11.19 3.12
C GLU A 112 -1.26 9.82 3.10
N ALA A 113 -1.23 9.08 4.21
CA ALA A 113 -1.95 7.81 4.33
C ALA A 113 -3.47 8.01 4.16
N ARG A 114 -4.03 9.05 4.78
CA ARG A 114 -5.45 9.42 4.65
C ARG A 114 -5.78 9.88 3.24
N ARG A 115 -4.94 10.69 2.60
CA ARG A 115 -5.11 11.12 1.21
C ARG A 115 -5.22 9.90 0.28
N GLN A 116 -4.30 8.95 0.40
CA GLN A 116 -4.33 7.72 -0.39
C GLN A 116 -5.51 6.81 -0.05
N TYR A 117 -6.00 6.83 1.19
CA TYR A 117 -7.21 6.09 1.57
C TYR A 117 -8.43 6.65 0.83
N LEU A 118 -8.60 7.98 0.85
CA LEU A 118 -9.73 8.66 0.22
C LEU A 118 -9.69 8.54 -1.31
N ASP A 119 -8.50 8.50 -1.90
CA ASP A 119 -8.34 8.25 -3.34
C ASP A 119 -8.86 6.86 -3.76
N LEU A 120 -8.98 5.89 -2.84
CA LEU A 120 -9.58 4.58 -3.13
C LEU A 120 -11.10 4.60 -3.23
N ASP A 121 -11.74 5.62 -2.64
CA ASP A 121 -13.20 5.80 -2.72
C ASP A 121 -13.62 6.60 -3.95
N ARG A 122 -12.65 7.18 -4.67
CA ARG A 122 -12.92 7.86 -5.93
C ARG A 122 -13.12 6.82 -7.03
N PRO A 123 -14.19 6.92 -7.85
CA PRO A 123 -14.35 6.03 -8.98
C PRO A 123 -13.13 6.19 -9.89
N SER A 124 -12.46 5.06 -10.19
CA SER A 124 -11.38 5.04 -11.16
C SER A 124 -11.88 5.66 -12.45
N ARG A 125 -11.37 6.84 -12.81
CA ARG A 125 -11.57 7.38 -14.17
C ARG A 125 -10.86 6.39 -15.10
N ARG A 126 -11.65 5.51 -15.71
CA ARG A 126 -11.23 4.69 -16.84
C ARG A 126 -10.91 5.59 -18.02
#